data_AF-A0A3N5STJ5-F1
#
_entry.id   AF-A0A3N5STJ5-F1
#
_cell.length_a   1.000
_cell.length_b   1.000
_cell.length_c   1.000
_cell.angle_alpha   90.00
_cell.angle_beta   90.00
_cell.angle_gamma   90.00
#
_symmetry.space_group_name_H-M   'P 1'
#
loop_
_entity.id
_entity.type
_entity.pdbx_description
1 polymer ?
#
loop_
_entity_poly.entity_id
_entity_poly.type
_entity_poly.pdbx_seq_one_letter_code
_entity_poly.pdbx_strand_id
1 'polypeptide(L)'
;MEKTVLLIATLDTKEEEALFLKRCIESQGLHVLLMDAGILSPPHVTPDISQEEVAERGGTPLKKVVATGDKKECTLNMVRG
;
A
#
# COMPACT_ATOMS: atom_id res chain seq x y z
N MET A 1 -13.20 12.55 18.33
CA MET A 1 -12.20 11.86 17.48
C MET A 1 -12.94 11.31 16.28
N GLU A 2 -12.53 11.68 15.08
CA GLU A 2 -13.01 11.05 13.85
C GLU A 2 -12.48 9.61 13.81
N LYS A 3 -13.30 8.65 13.37
CA LYS A 3 -12.86 7.26 13.21
C LYS A 3 -12.01 7.15 11.94
N THR A 4 -10.91 6.40 12.02
CA THR A 4 -9.97 6.21 10.90
C THR A 4 -10.09 4.81 10.32
N VAL A 5 -10.12 4.72 8.99
CA VAL A 5 -10.04 3.48 8.22
C VAL A 5 -8.69 3.42 7.53
N LEU A 6 -7.98 2.30 7.64
CA LEU A 6 -6.81 2.02 6.83
C LEU A 6 -7.25 1.29 5.56
N LEU A 7 -7.02 1.90 4.41
CA LEU A 7 -7.24 1.29 3.10
C LEU A 7 -5.91 0.80 2.54
N ILE A 8 -5.74 -0.53 2.50
CA ILE A 8 -4.55 -1.20 1.97
C ILE A 8 -4.84 -1.65 0.54
N ALA A 9 -3.98 -1.29 -0.40
CA ALA A 9 -4.10 -1.71 -1.80
C ALA A 9 -2.73 -1.83 -2.46
N THR A 10 -2.66 -2.61 -3.54
CA THR A 10 -1.51 -2.64 -4.45
C THR A 10 -1.67 -1.52 -5.47
N LEU A 11 -1.21 -0.31 -5.15
CA LEU A 11 -1.56 0.89 -5.92
C LEU A 11 -0.97 0.86 -7.34
N ASP A 12 0.14 0.16 -7.54
CA ASP A 12 0.76 -0.13 -8.84
C ASP A 12 -0.22 -0.64 -9.93
N THR A 13 -1.31 -1.31 -9.52
CA THR A 13 -2.30 -1.92 -10.41
C THR A 13 -3.75 -1.58 -10.05
N LYS A 14 -3.97 -1.01 -8.86
CA LYS A 14 -5.29 -0.79 -8.26
C LYS A 14 -5.51 0.63 -7.73
N GLU A 15 -4.74 1.60 -8.21
CA GLU A 15 -4.83 2.98 -7.77
C GLU A 15 -6.24 3.57 -7.96
N GLU A 16 -6.84 3.43 -9.15
CA GLU A 16 -8.16 3.99 -9.44
C GLU A 16 -9.25 3.39 -8.55
N GLU A 17 -9.25 2.06 -8.37
CA GLU A 17 -10.21 1.39 -7.48
C GLU A 17 -10.00 1.78 -6.01
N ALA A 18 -8.75 1.89 -5.55
CA ALA A 18 -8.44 2.33 -4.19
C ALA A 18 -8.92 3.77 -3.94
N LEU A 19 -8.68 4.69 -4.88
CA LEU A 19 -9.15 6.08 -4.75
C LEU A 19 -10.67 6.18 -4.81
N PHE A 20 -11.33 5.33 -5.61
CA PHE A 20 -12.79 5.23 -5.60
C PHE A 20 -13.31 4.81 -4.22
N LEU A 21 -12.75 3.75 -3.63
CA LEU A 21 -13.13 3.30 -2.29
C LEU A 21 -12.84 4.36 -1.21
N LYS A 22 -11.68 5.03 -1.27
CA LYS A 22 -11.33 6.14 -0.38
C LYS A 22 -12.42 7.22 -0.39
N ARG A 23 -12.82 7.69 -1.58
CA ARG A 23 -13.91 8.68 -1.72
C ARG A 23 -15.26 8.18 -1.17
N CYS A 24 -15.59 6.90 -1.37
CA CYS A 24 -16.81 6.30 -0.84
C CYS A 24 -16.81 6.18 0.69
N ILE A 25 -15.66 5.97 1.32
CA ILE A 25 -15.52 5.90 2.77
C ILE A 25 -15.53 7.31 3.37
N GLU A 26 -14.80 8.24 2.77
CA GLU A 26 -14.74 9.64 3.22
C GLU A 26 -16.11 10.34 3.12
N SER A 27 -16.94 10.00 2.13
CA SER A 27 -18.31 10.53 2.02
C SER A 27 -19.24 10.12 3.17
N GLN A 28 -18.85 9.12 3.98
CA GLN A 28 -19.55 8.72 5.20
C GLN A 28 -19.06 9.47 6.46
N GLY A 29 -18.15 10.44 6.31
CA GLY A 29 -17.59 11.21 7.43
C GLY A 29 -16.54 10.43 8.23
N LEU A 30 -15.80 9.55 7.56
CA LEU A 30 -14.68 8.79 8.13
C LEU A 30 -13.36 9.29 7.51
N HIS A 31 -12.30 9.31 8.31
CA HIS A 31 -10.96 9.59 7.82
C HIS A 31 -10.34 8.33 7.21
N VAL A 32 -9.67 8.43 6.06
CA VAL A 32 -9.01 7.30 5.41
C VAL A 32 -7.51 7.53 5.29
N LEU A 33 -6.72 6.60 5.85
CA LEU A 33 -5.30 6.47 5.55
C LEU A 33 -5.12 5.47 4.41
N LEU A 34 -4.31 5.83 3.42
CA LEU A 34 -3.98 5.00 2.27
C LEU A 34 -2.60 4.36 2.47
N MET A 35 -2.54 3.03 2.37
CA MET A 35 -1.29 2.26 2.41
C MET A 35 -1.08 1.53 1.10
N ASP A 36 0.12 1.67 0.55
CA ASP A 36 0.54 0.95 -0.64
C ASP A 36 1.30 -0.33 -0.29
N ALA A 37 0.79 -1.46 -0.77
CA ALA A 37 1.41 -2.78 -0.68
C ALA A 37 1.83 -3.33 -2.05
N GLY A 38 1.92 -2.45 -3.07
CA GLY A 38 2.40 -2.77 -4.42
C GLY A 38 3.87 -3.19 -4.45
N ILE A 39 4.25 -3.92 -5.50
CA ILE A 39 5.64 -4.42 -5.67
C ILE A 39 6.18 -4.25 -7.09
N LEU A 40 5.34 -3.83 -8.05
CA LEU A 40 5.73 -3.76 -9.47
C LEU A 40 6.27 -2.40 -9.86
N SER A 41 5.61 -1.32 -9.41
CA SER A 41 5.98 0.05 -9.75
C SER A 41 5.47 1.03 -8.69
N PRO A 42 6.13 2.19 -8.52
CA PRO A 42 5.59 3.24 -7.66
C PRO A 42 4.20 3.71 -8.10
N PRO A 43 3.30 4.08 -7.17
CA PRO A 43 2.02 4.68 -7.49
C PRO A 43 2.19 6.10 -8.06
N HIS A 44 1.17 6.60 -8.75
CA HIS A 44 1.10 7.99 -9.18
C HIS A 44 0.60 8.91 -8.07
N VAL A 45 -0.27 8.40 -7.19
CA VAL A 45 -0.67 9.10 -5.97
C VAL A 45 0.33 8.92 -4.84
N THR A 46 0.34 9.87 -3.91
CA THR A 46 1.11 9.77 -2.66
C THR A 46 0.26 9.06 -1.61
N PRO A 47 0.60 7.81 -1.20
CA PRO A 47 -0.06 7.17 -0.08
C PRO A 47 0.41 7.80 1.25
N ASP A 48 -0.37 7.61 2.30
CA ASP A 48 0.02 7.98 3.66
C ASP A 48 1.12 7.05 4.21
N ILE A 49 1.12 5.79 3.76
CA ILE A 49 2.15 4.79 4.04
C ILE A 49 2.62 4.17 2.73
N SER A 50 3.88 4.36 2.36
CA SER A 50 4.41 3.94 1.07
C SER A 50 4.83 2.46 1.04
N GLN A 51 4.90 1.88 -0.16
CA GLN A 51 5.43 0.53 -0.39
C GLN A 51 6.85 0.35 0.14
N GLU A 52 7.68 1.40 0.16
CA GLU A 52 9.02 1.36 0.74
C GLU A 52 8.96 1.19 2.26
N GLU A 53 8.10 1.95 2.94
CA GLU A 53 7.92 1.83 4.39
C GLU A 53 7.39 0.45 4.77
N VAL A 54 6.38 -0.06 4.05
CA VAL A 54 5.82 -1.40 4.27
C VAL A 54 6.92 -2.46 4.09
N ALA A 55 7.69 -2.39 2.99
CA ALA A 55 8.75 -3.36 2.75
C ALA A 55 9.85 -3.32 3.82
N GLU A 56 10.26 -2.12 4.26
CA GLU A 56 11.25 -1.94 5.32
C GLU A 56 10.77 -2.56 6.64
N ARG A 57 9.50 -2.37 7.01
CA ARG A 57 8.88 -3.02 8.18
C ARG A 57 8.80 -4.54 8.04
N GLY A 58 8.66 -5.04 6.81
CA GLY A 58 8.70 -6.47 6.48
C GLY A 58 10.06 -7.15 6.68
N GLY A 59 11.11 -6.36 6.87
CA GLY A 59 12.48 -6.81 7.17
C GLY A 59 13.45 -6.77 6.00
N THR A 60 12.95 -6.54 4.77
CA THR A 60 13.79 -6.40 3.57
C THR A 60 13.38 -5.16 2.77
N PRO A 61 14.30 -4.20 2.51
CA PRO A 61 14.00 -3.04 1.68
C PRO A 61 13.39 -3.41 0.32
N LEU A 62 12.42 -2.64 -0.15
CA LEU A 62 11.65 -2.92 -1.38
C LEU A 62 12.56 -3.25 -2.57
N LYS A 63 13.58 -2.40 -2.82
CA LYS A 63 14.54 -2.62 -3.91
C LYS A 63 15.27 -3.95 -3.84
N LYS A 64 15.57 -4.45 -2.64
CA LYS A 64 16.29 -5.72 -2.44
C LYS A 64 15.36 -6.91 -2.68
N VAL A 65 14.14 -6.87 -2.13
CA VAL A 65 13.21 -7.99 -2.29
C VAL A 65 12.72 -8.10 -3.74
N VAL A 66 12.44 -6.98 -4.40
CA VAL A 66 12.05 -6.97 -5.83
C VAL A 66 13.16 -7.49 -6.74
N ALA A 67 14.44 -7.21 -6.41
CA ALA A 67 15.59 -7.71 -7.17
C ALA A 67 15.75 -9.24 -7.13
N THR A 68 15.08 -9.95 -6.22
CA THR A 68 15.06 -11.43 -6.22
C THR A 68 14.30 -12.01 -7.41
N GLY A 69 13.35 -11.25 -7.98
CA GLY A 69 12.40 -11.74 -8.98
C GLY A 69 11.39 -12.75 -8.45
N ASP A 70 11.41 -13.09 -7.15
CA ASP A 70 10.46 -14.02 -6.54
C ASP A 70 9.23 -13.26 -6.00
N LYS A 71 8.14 -13.35 -6.75
CA LYS A 71 6.86 -12.74 -6.37
C LYS A 71 6.37 -13.20 -5.00
N LYS A 72 6.60 -14.47 -4.62
CA LYS A 72 6.16 -15.00 -3.33
C LYS A 72 6.97 -14.36 -2.21
N GLU A 73 8.28 -14.23 -2.37
CA GLU A 73 9.15 -13.57 -1.40
C GLU A 73 8.76 -12.10 -1.21
N CYS A 74 8.57 -11.35 -2.30
CA CYS A 74 8.07 -9.98 -2.26
C CYS A 74 6.76 -9.88 -1.47
N THR A 75 5.77 -10.71 -1.84
CA THR A 75 4.44 -10.69 -1.19
C THR A 75 4.55 -11.01 0.30
N LEU A 76 5.38 -11.99 0.70
CA LEU A 76 5.57 -12.34 2.10
C LEU A 76 6.26 -11.22 2.89
N ASN A 77 7.18 -10.49 2.27
CA ASN A 77 7.80 -9.32 2.89
C ASN A 77 6.75 -8.22 3.12
N MET A 78 5.91 -7.92 2.12
CA MET A 78 4.85 -6.93 2.27
C MET A 78 3.81 -7.31 3.34
N VAL A 79 3.44 -8.58 3.46
CA VAL A 79 2.48 -9.06 4.49
C VAL A 79 3.05 -8.96 5.91
N ARG A 80 4.38 -9.02 6.07
CA ARG A 80 5.04 -8.90 7.38
C ARG A 80 5.17 -7.45 7.85
N GLY A 81 5.19 -6.49 6.92
CA GLY A 81 5.30 -5.07 7.20
C GLY A 81 3.99 -4.44 7.65
#